data_AF-A0A7W0LRY7-F1
#
_entry.id   AF-A0A7W0LRY7-F1
#
_cell.length_a   1.000
_cell.length_b   1.000
_cell.length_c   1.000
_cell.angle_alpha   90.00
_cell.angle_beta   90.00
_cell.angle_gamma   90.00
#
_symmetry.space_group_name_H-M   'P 1'
#
loop_
_entity.id
_entity.type
_entity.pdbx_description
1 polymer ?
#
loop_
_entity_poly.entity_id
_entity_poly.type
_entity_poly.pdbx_seq_one_letter_code
_entity_poly.pdbx_strand_id
1 'polypeptide(L)'
;LHEGMLNQQTGLRAWLSTGDERFLASVALGRRQVETQNDRLVDLLQGDAKVDRDVLDLRLDEEAWLEGWAEGAALVDPDQLDAVALGALLAEDERLFAAYRRTQVDLNASFSARRDQALDQERASLVVGAGAEVVLCAALLVFAQRRRRRMESSLVAPFADLRNTMHRMAEGDLTARPNGQGPQEIREIGSGLVEMAEALVKEQERLSRRESEHEHDAGRLREILGLARDLAGTLCVRTIAESLAATAGRACRCDQVLVWLLDDGSTLTALHDSRLPPGSTPSLAPVTLGGGVVGEAARDARIVSRIEDEGVALAVPLVAGGRVIGVIEMLGCDEAVGPTAMAMLESLALHAAGAVENARLHDQAEELSQLDGLTGLLNRRRLDADLELECDRSLRYGRPLAFILLDLDHFKQLNDELGHQHGDDVLRQVAELLAGAVRSSDTVYRYGGEELAVLVREGSADSATELAERLRRLFETNFVDRTALGPVTASFGVAALADGWSASDLVAAADGALYEAKRGGRNQVALAGAPLALTASPVQV
;
A
#
# COMPACT_ATOMS: atom_id res chain seq x y z
N LEU A 1 -19.30 -10.83 111.82
CA LEU A 1 -19.26 -11.77 112.95
C LEU A 1 -18.11 -11.47 113.91
N HIS A 2 -16.84 -11.61 113.46
CA HIS A 2 -15.64 -11.42 114.30
C HIS A 2 -15.62 -10.13 115.12
N GLU A 3 -16.00 -9.00 114.53
CA GLU A 3 -16.10 -7.71 115.23
C GLU A 3 -17.07 -7.76 116.42
N GLY A 4 -18.22 -8.44 116.27
CA GLY A 4 -19.19 -8.61 117.35
C GLY A 4 -18.68 -9.51 118.47
N MET A 5 -17.94 -10.58 118.14
CA MET A 5 -17.26 -11.44 119.12
C MET A 5 -16.17 -10.67 119.88
N LEU A 6 -15.37 -9.86 119.19
CA LEU A 6 -14.33 -9.04 119.80
C LEU A 6 -14.90 -7.98 120.74
N ASN A 7 -16.02 -7.35 120.37
CA ASN A 7 -16.73 -6.38 121.19
C ASN A 7 -17.25 -7.00 122.50
N GLN A 8 -17.70 -8.26 122.44
CA GLN A 8 -18.11 -9.02 123.64
C GLN A 8 -16.91 -9.39 124.51
N GLN A 9 -15.83 -9.95 123.93
CA GLN A 9 -14.65 -10.34 124.69
C GLN A 9 -14.01 -9.14 125.38
N THR A 10 -13.78 -8.06 124.64
CA THR A 10 -13.13 -6.85 125.18
C THR A 10 -13.99 -6.22 126.26
N GLY A 11 -15.31 -6.17 126.08
CA GLY A 11 -16.25 -5.67 127.08
C GLY A 11 -16.27 -6.49 128.37
N LEU A 12 -16.34 -7.83 128.26
CA LEU A 12 -16.36 -8.71 129.43
C LEU A 12 -15.03 -8.69 130.18
N ARG A 13 -13.89 -8.71 129.48
CA ARG A 13 -12.56 -8.56 130.09
C ARG A 13 -12.44 -7.25 130.87
N ALA A 14 -12.90 -6.15 130.27
CA ALA A 14 -12.82 -4.83 130.89
C ALA A 14 -13.73 -4.75 132.13
N TRP A 15 -14.95 -5.28 132.06
CA TRP A 15 -15.86 -5.35 133.21
C TRP A 15 -15.29 -6.21 134.35
N LEU A 16 -14.77 -7.42 134.07
CA LEU A 16 -14.13 -8.27 135.08
C LEU A 16 -12.88 -7.63 135.72
N SER A 17 -12.15 -6.80 134.98
CA SER A 17 -10.92 -6.17 135.47
C SER A 17 -11.16 -4.87 136.24
N THR A 18 -12.29 -4.19 136.01
CA THR A 18 -12.53 -2.82 136.51
C THR A 18 -13.76 -2.70 137.41
N GLY A 19 -14.70 -3.64 137.33
CA GLY A 19 -16.02 -3.52 137.96
C GLY A 19 -16.96 -2.52 137.28
N ASP A 20 -16.55 -1.85 136.21
CA ASP A 20 -17.35 -0.80 135.57
C ASP A 20 -18.41 -1.39 134.62
N GLU A 21 -19.68 -1.30 135.02
CA GLU A 21 -20.83 -1.80 134.25
C GLU A 21 -20.95 -1.17 132.86
N ARG A 22 -20.35 0.00 132.59
CA ARG A 22 -20.41 0.63 131.26
C ARG A 22 -19.84 -0.26 130.16
N PHE A 23 -18.89 -1.15 130.49
CA PHE A 23 -18.33 -2.09 129.53
C PHE A 23 -19.32 -3.17 129.08
N LEU A 24 -20.38 -3.45 129.85
CA LEU A 24 -21.45 -4.38 129.46
C LEU A 24 -22.29 -3.86 128.28
N ALA A 25 -22.29 -2.55 128.03
CA ALA A 25 -22.93 -1.99 126.83
C ALA A 25 -22.26 -2.48 125.53
N SER A 26 -20.93 -2.62 125.52
CA SER A 26 -20.18 -3.19 124.39
C SER A 26 -20.53 -4.67 124.16
N VAL A 27 -20.76 -5.41 125.25
CA VAL A 27 -21.19 -6.81 125.21
C VAL A 27 -22.58 -6.93 124.59
N ALA A 28 -23.53 -6.11 125.02
CA ALA A 28 -24.88 -6.11 124.46
C ALA A 28 -24.89 -5.75 122.95
N LEU A 29 -24.05 -4.80 122.53
CA LEU A 29 -23.89 -4.45 121.11
C LEU A 29 -23.29 -5.62 120.31
N GLY A 30 -22.20 -6.20 120.80
CA GLY A 30 -21.52 -7.31 120.15
C GLY A 30 -22.43 -8.54 120.03
N ARG A 31 -23.26 -8.81 121.04
CA ARG A 31 -24.26 -9.90 121.01
C ARG A 31 -25.24 -9.75 119.86
N ARG A 32 -25.86 -8.56 119.70
CA ARG A 32 -26.77 -8.28 118.59
C ARG A 32 -26.10 -8.41 117.22
N GLN A 33 -24.85 -7.95 117.11
CA GLN A 33 -24.08 -8.08 115.87
C GLN A 33 -23.82 -9.54 115.53
N VAL A 34 -23.50 -10.37 116.52
CA VAL A 34 -23.25 -11.80 116.35
C VAL A 34 -24.52 -12.51 115.90
N GLU A 35 -25.64 -12.34 116.62
CA GLU A 35 -26.95 -12.92 116.28
C GLU A 35 -27.34 -12.61 114.82
N THR A 36 -27.27 -11.34 114.43
CA THR A 36 -27.63 -10.91 113.06
C THR A 36 -26.75 -11.57 111.98
N GLN A 37 -25.48 -11.82 112.28
CA GLN A 37 -24.55 -12.41 111.31
C GLN A 37 -24.67 -13.93 111.27
N ASN A 38 -25.09 -14.57 112.37
CA ASN A 38 -25.30 -16.01 112.43
C ASN A 38 -26.46 -16.46 111.54
N ASP A 39 -27.56 -15.70 111.54
CA ASP A 39 -28.67 -15.95 110.60
C ASP A 39 -28.17 -15.99 109.14
N ARG A 40 -27.25 -15.08 108.79
CA ARG A 40 -26.65 -15.02 107.45
C ARG A 40 -25.65 -16.14 107.17
N LEU A 41 -24.98 -16.67 108.19
CA LEU A 41 -24.04 -17.79 108.03
C LEU A 41 -24.78 -19.11 107.78
N VAL A 42 -25.96 -19.29 108.39
CA VAL A 42 -26.83 -20.45 108.13
C VAL A 42 -27.28 -20.46 106.67
N ASP A 43 -27.59 -19.30 106.10
CA ASP A 43 -27.93 -19.17 104.68
C ASP A 43 -26.79 -19.61 103.74
N LEU A 44 -25.53 -19.64 104.23
CA LEU A 44 -24.36 -20.07 103.44
C LEU A 44 -24.14 -21.59 103.44
N LEU A 45 -24.89 -22.36 104.23
CA LEU A 45 -24.87 -23.83 104.25
C LEU A 45 -25.55 -24.41 103.00
N GLN A 46 -24.97 -24.13 101.83
CA GLN A 46 -25.51 -24.46 100.51
C GLN A 46 -24.56 -25.34 99.70
N GLY A 47 -24.01 -26.38 100.34
CA GLY A 47 -23.61 -27.62 99.66
C GLY A 47 -22.13 -27.76 99.31
N ASP A 48 -21.23 -26.95 99.89
CA ASP A 48 -19.79 -27.25 99.86
C ASP A 48 -19.41 -27.90 101.19
N ALA A 49 -19.17 -29.20 101.18
CA ALA A 49 -18.94 -29.99 102.39
C ALA A 49 -17.76 -29.50 103.26
N LYS A 50 -16.81 -28.74 102.69
CA LYS A 50 -15.71 -28.15 103.45
C LYS A 50 -16.12 -26.81 104.05
N VAL A 51 -16.72 -25.92 103.26
CA VAL A 51 -17.22 -24.63 103.77
C VAL A 51 -18.31 -24.85 104.81
N ASP A 52 -19.24 -25.77 104.56
CA ASP A 52 -20.31 -26.12 105.48
C ASP A 52 -19.75 -26.62 106.82
N ARG A 53 -18.67 -27.43 106.78
CA ARG A 53 -17.96 -27.87 107.99
C ARG A 53 -17.28 -26.72 108.70
N ASP A 54 -16.53 -25.88 107.98
CA ASP A 54 -15.81 -24.76 108.57
C ASP A 54 -16.77 -23.72 109.19
N VAL A 55 -17.97 -23.54 108.62
CA VAL A 55 -19.06 -22.74 109.23
C VAL A 55 -19.56 -23.39 110.51
N LEU A 56 -19.82 -24.71 110.51
CA LEU A 56 -20.27 -25.42 111.71
C LEU A 56 -19.20 -25.40 112.82
N ASP A 57 -17.94 -25.61 112.48
CA ASP A 57 -16.83 -25.56 113.44
C ASP A 57 -16.69 -24.16 114.05
N LEU A 58 -16.85 -23.10 113.24
CA LEU A 58 -16.89 -21.72 113.71
C LEU A 58 -18.07 -21.48 114.67
N ARG A 59 -19.25 -22.01 114.35
CA ARG A 59 -20.46 -21.90 115.19
C ARG A 59 -20.27 -22.62 116.53
N LEU A 60 -19.67 -23.82 116.50
CA LEU A 60 -19.39 -24.60 117.70
C LEU A 60 -18.37 -23.91 118.61
N ASP A 61 -17.29 -23.36 118.05
CA ASP A 61 -16.31 -22.60 118.84
C ASP A 61 -16.89 -21.29 119.39
N GLU A 62 -17.78 -20.65 118.63
CA GLU A 62 -18.52 -19.47 119.09
C GLU A 62 -19.42 -19.80 120.28
N GLU A 63 -20.24 -20.86 120.17
CA GLU A 63 -21.12 -21.32 121.24
C GLU A 63 -20.31 -21.80 122.46
N ALA A 64 -19.21 -22.51 122.25
CA ALA A 64 -18.32 -22.94 123.33
C ALA A 64 -17.71 -21.75 124.08
N TRP A 65 -17.38 -20.66 123.38
CA TRP A 65 -16.90 -19.43 124.02
C TRP A 65 -18.03 -18.70 124.77
N LEU A 66 -19.22 -18.64 124.19
CA LEU A 66 -20.39 -17.98 124.80
C LEU A 66 -20.84 -18.69 126.08
N GLU A 67 -21.16 -19.97 126.00
CA GLU A 67 -21.67 -20.77 127.11
C GLU A 67 -20.56 -21.12 128.11
N GLY A 68 -19.36 -21.47 127.59
CA GLY A 68 -18.24 -21.92 128.40
C GLY A 68 -17.53 -20.79 129.16
N TRP A 69 -17.64 -19.55 128.69
CA TRP A 69 -16.99 -18.41 129.33
C TRP A 69 -17.86 -17.15 129.42
N ALA A 70 -18.39 -16.65 128.31
CA ALA A 70 -18.95 -15.29 128.27
C ALA A 70 -20.18 -15.09 129.17
N GLU A 71 -21.11 -16.05 129.21
CA GLU A 71 -22.31 -16.00 130.04
C GLU A 71 -21.99 -16.13 131.52
N GLY A 72 -21.12 -17.08 131.87
CA GLY A 72 -20.64 -17.29 133.24
C GLY A 72 -19.86 -16.08 133.74
N ALA A 73 -18.95 -15.55 132.90
CA ALA A 73 -18.20 -14.33 133.16
C ALA A 73 -19.16 -13.22 133.56
N ALA A 74 -20.15 -12.88 132.72
CA ALA A 74 -21.10 -11.78 132.92
C ALA A 74 -21.89 -11.80 134.26
N LEU A 75 -21.91 -12.92 134.98
CA LEU A 75 -22.59 -13.10 136.26
C LEU A 75 -21.67 -13.02 137.48
N VAL A 76 -20.34 -13.00 137.29
CA VAL A 76 -19.38 -12.93 138.40
C VAL A 76 -19.33 -11.52 138.98
N ASP A 77 -19.40 -11.40 140.30
CA ASP A 77 -19.18 -10.14 141.01
C ASP A 77 -17.67 -9.80 141.05
N PRO A 78 -17.20 -8.75 140.35
CA PRO A 78 -15.77 -8.40 140.29
C PRO A 78 -15.17 -8.08 141.66
N ASP A 79 -15.98 -7.59 142.61
CA ASP A 79 -15.50 -7.23 143.96
C ASP A 79 -15.18 -8.47 144.83
N GLN A 80 -15.65 -9.66 144.42
CA GLN A 80 -15.43 -10.94 145.11
C GLN A 80 -14.36 -11.81 144.44
N LEU A 81 -13.75 -11.33 143.35
CA LEU A 81 -12.72 -12.03 142.60
C LEU A 81 -11.32 -11.70 143.14
N ASP A 82 -10.55 -12.71 143.54
CA ASP A 82 -9.12 -12.54 143.77
C ASP A 82 -8.33 -12.55 142.45
N ALA A 83 -7.07 -12.11 142.49
CA ALA A 83 -6.22 -12.00 141.31
C ALA A 83 -5.92 -13.37 140.64
N VAL A 84 -5.98 -14.47 141.39
CA VAL A 84 -5.71 -15.81 140.89
C VAL A 84 -6.92 -16.33 140.11
N ALA A 85 -8.12 -16.15 140.64
CA ALA A 85 -9.38 -16.49 140.02
C ALA A 85 -9.63 -15.66 138.75
N LEU A 86 -9.33 -14.35 138.77
CA LEU A 86 -9.38 -13.50 137.58
C LEU A 86 -8.40 -13.99 136.49
N GLY A 87 -7.17 -14.33 136.87
CA GLY A 87 -6.17 -14.87 135.93
C GLY A 87 -6.62 -16.19 135.28
N ALA A 88 -7.25 -17.08 136.06
CA ALA A 88 -7.79 -18.35 135.55
C ALA A 88 -8.95 -18.13 134.57
N LEU A 89 -9.87 -17.21 134.88
CA LEU A 89 -10.98 -16.84 133.99
C LEU A 89 -10.47 -16.24 132.67
N LEU A 90 -9.49 -15.32 132.71
CA LEU A 90 -8.93 -14.71 131.51
C LEU A 90 -8.11 -15.71 130.66
N ALA A 91 -7.46 -16.68 131.30
CA ALA A 91 -6.76 -17.75 130.58
C ALA A 91 -7.73 -18.66 129.82
N GLU A 92 -8.88 -18.98 130.40
CA GLU A 92 -9.91 -19.80 129.76
C GLU A 92 -10.55 -19.09 128.57
N ASP A 93 -10.82 -17.78 128.71
CA ASP A 93 -11.23 -16.93 127.59
C ASP A 93 -10.22 -16.94 126.44
N GLU A 94 -8.93 -16.68 126.71
CA GLU A 94 -7.92 -16.66 125.66
C GLU A 94 -7.85 -18.01 124.94
N ARG A 95 -8.03 -19.12 125.66
CA ARG A 95 -8.07 -20.48 125.08
C ARG A 95 -9.25 -20.66 124.13
N LEU A 96 -10.46 -20.37 124.59
CA LEU A 96 -11.70 -20.55 123.82
C LEU A 96 -11.79 -19.56 122.65
N PHE A 97 -11.45 -18.29 122.87
CA PHE A 97 -11.48 -17.27 121.83
C PHE A 97 -10.38 -17.49 120.78
N ALA A 98 -9.23 -18.05 121.16
CA ALA A 98 -8.20 -18.45 120.20
C ALA A 98 -8.65 -19.62 119.32
N ALA A 99 -9.46 -20.55 119.83
CA ALA A 99 -10.09 -21.61 119.02
C ALA A 99 -11.02 -20.99 117.97
N TYR A 100 -11.97 -20.14 118.40
CA TYR A 100 -12.83 -19.36 117.52
C TYR A 100 -12.07 -18.57 116.45
N ARG A 101 -10.97 -17.88 116.81
CA ARG A 101 -10.16 -17.14 115.83
C ARG A 101 -9.52 -18.07 114.78
N ARG A 102 -9.12 -19.27 115.18
CA ARG A 102 -8.53 -20.25 114.25
C ARG A 102 -9.57 -20.72 113.23
N THR A 103 -10.74 -21.15 113.69
CA THR A 103 -11.84 -21.57 112.81
C THR A 103 -12.33 -20.42 111.92
N GLN A 104 -12.29 -19.18 112.41
CA GLN A 104 -12.63 -18.00 111.62
C GLN A 104 -11.65 -17.75 110.46
N VAL A 105 -10.34 -17.94 110.69
CA VAL A 105 -9.32 -17.84 109.65
C VAL A 105 -9.46 -18.98 108.63
N ASP A 106 -9.72 -20.20 109.11
CA ASP A 106 -9.89 -21.37 108.25
C ASP A 106 -11.11 -21.21 107.31
N LEU A 107 -12.24 -20.73 107.84
CA LEU A 107 -13.43 -20.44 107.03
C LEU A 107 -13.14 -19.38 105.94
N ASN A 108 -12.45 -18.29 106.31
CA ASN A 108 -12.08 -17.26 105.34
C ASN A 108 -11.15 -17.80 104.23
N ALA A 109 -10.23 -18.70 104.58
CA ALA A 109 -9.35 -19.36 103.62
C ALA A 109 -10.15 -20.26 102.67
N SER A 110 -11.13 -21.01 103.18
CA SER A 110 -12.01 -21.85 102.36
C SER A 110 -12.88 -21.03 101.39
N PHE A 111 -13.44 -19.90 101.81
CA PHE A 111 -14.16 -18.99 100.90
C PHE A 111 -13.25 -18.40 99.81
N SER A 112 -12.03 -17.99 100.20
CA SER A 112 -11.06 -17.42 99.25
C SER A 112 -10.66 -18.46 98.19
N ALA A 113 -10.37 -19.69 98.61
CA ALA A 113 -10.04 -20.79 97.70
C ALA A 113 -11.18 -21.11 96.73
N ARG A 114 -12.43 -21.15 97.22
CA ARG A 114 -13.62 -21.41 96.37
C ARG A 114 -13.82 -20.31 95.33
N ARG A 115 -13.67 -19.04 95.72
CA ARG A 115 -13.76 -17.91 94.80
C ARG A 115 -12.68 -18.00 93.72
N ASP A 116 -11.44 -18.25 94.11
CA ASP A 116 -10.31 -18.30 93.18
C ASP A 116 -10.46 -19.48 92.20
N GLN A 117 -10.95 -20.63 92.66
CA GLN A 117 -11.29 -21.77 91.79
C GLN A 117 -12.39 -21.43 90.77
N ALA A 118 -13.44 -20.72 91.18
CA ALA A 118 -14.52 -20.31 90.27
C ALA A 118 -14.00 -19.34 89.19
N LEU A 119 -13.16 -18.37 89.57
CA LEU A 119 -12.53 -17.43 88.64
C LEU A 119 -11.59 -18.14 87.65
N ASP A 120 -10.82 -19.14 88.11
CA ASP A 120 -9.92 -19.89 87.25
C ASP A 120 -10.70 -20.78 86.25
N GLN A 121 -11.82 -21.38 86.67
CA GLN A 121 -12.70 -22.11 85.77
C GLN A 121 -13.32 -21.21 84.68
N GLU A 122 -13.78 -20.02 85.06
CA GLU A 122 -14.33 -19.04 84.11
C GLU A 122 -13.26 -18.59 83.11
N ARG A 123 -12.06 -18.22 83.60
CA ARG A 123 -10.91 -17.83 82.75
C ARG A 123 -10.52 -18.95 81.78
N ALA A 124 -10.44 -20.18 82.24
CA ALA A 124 -10.11 -21.32 81.39
C ALA A 124 -11.13 -21.49 80.25
N SER A 125 -12.43 -21.36 80.55
CA SER A 125 -13.49 -21.47 79.53
C SER A 125 -13.41 -20.37 78.46
N LEU A 126 -13.12 -19.12 78.88
CA LEU A 126 -12.96 -17.99 77.96
C LEU A 126 -11.74 -18.15 77.06
N VAL A 127 -10.61 -18.64 77.60
CA VAL A 127 -9.39 -18.89 76.81
C VAL A 127 -9.62 -19.97 75.77
N VAL A 128 -10.32 -21.07 76.14
CA VAL A 128 -10.67 -22.14 75.19
C VAL A 128 -11.60 -21.62 74.09
N GLY A 129 -12.62 -20.83 74.45
CA GLY A 129 -13.55 -20.22 73.50
C GLY A 129 -12.87 -19.27 72.51
N ALA A 130 -12.08 -18.32 73.02
CA ALA A 130 -11.30 -17.41 72.18
C ALA A 130 -10.30 -18.15 71.28
N GLY A 131 -9.66 -19.20 71.80
CA GLY A 131 -8.77 -20.07 71.02
C GLY A 131 -9.48 -20.74 69.85
N ALA A 132 -10.69 -21.27 70.06
CA ALA A 132 -11.48 -21.90 69.00
C ALA A 132 -11.89 -20.90 67.91
N GLU A 133 -12.29 -19.68 68.27
CA GLU A 133 -12.63 -18.61 67.33
C GLU A 133 -11.43 -18.18 66.47
N VAL A 134 -10.25 -18.00 67.10
CA VAL A 134 -9.03 -17.66 66.37
C VAL A 134 -8.66 -18.75 65.36
N VAL A 135 -8.77 -20.02 65.74
CA VAL A 135 -8.52 -21.16 64.83
C VAL A 135 -9.51 -21.17 63.67
N LEU A 136 -10.80 -20.93 63.93
CA LEU A 136 -11.82 -20.87 62.87
C LEU A 136 -11.55 -19.71 61.89
N CYS A 137 -11.25 -18.51 62.40
CA CYS A 137 -10.89 -17.35 61.59
C CYS A 137 -9.64 -17.61 60.75
N ALA A 138 -8.60 -18.24 61.32
CA ALA A 138 -7.39 -18.62 60.60
C ALA A 138 -7.71 -19.64 59.48
N ALA A 139 -8.54 -20.65 59.75
CA ALA A 139 -8.95 -21.64 58.76
C ALA A 139 -9.74 -21.01 57.60
N LEU A 140 -10.67 -20.09 57.89
CA LEU A 140 -11.43 -19.35 56.88
C LEU A 140 -10.53 -18.45 56.04
N LEU A 141 -9.54 -17.77 56.65
CA LEU A 141 -8.55 -16.97 55.93
C LEU A 141 -7.69 -17.83 54.99
N VAL A 142 -7.20 -18.97 55.46
CA VAL A 142 -6.42 -19.90 54.63
C VAL A 142 -7.27 -20.45 53.48
N PHE A 143 -8.53 -20.79 53.74
CA PHE A 143 -9.46 -21.25 52.70
C PHE A 143 -9.72 -20.16 51.66
N ALA A 144 -9.99 -18.92 52.09
CA ALA A 144 -10.19 -17.78 51.22
C ALA A 144 -8.94 -17.48 50.37
N GLN A 145 -7.74 -17.51 50.97
CA GLN A 145 -6.48 -17.34 50.24
C GLN A 145 -6.24 -18.46 49.23
N ARG A 146 -6.49 -19.73 49.59
CA ARG A 146 -6.37 -20.85 48.65
C ARG A 146 -7.36 -20.74 47.49
N ARG A 147 -8.61 -20.37 47.76
CA ARG A 147 -9.64 -20.16 46.74
C ARG A 147 -9.27 -18.99 45.82
N ARG A 148 -8.79 -17.88 46.37
CA ARG A 148 -8.30 -16.72 45.61
C ARG A 148 -7.14 -17.10 44.70
N ARG A 149 -6.10 -17.76 45.23
CA ARG A 149 -4.95 -18.21 44.43
C ARG A 149 -5.36 -19.17 43.32
N ARG A 150 -6.28 -20.11 43.59
CA ARG A 150 -6.84 -20.98 42.55
C ARG A 150 -7.60 -20.19 41.49
N MET A 151 -8.39 -19.20 41.87
CA MET A 151 -9.17 -18.39 40.92
C MET A 151 -8.26 -17.51 40.06
N GLU A 152 -7.22 -16.93 40.65
CA GLU A 152 -6.18 -16.17 39.95
C GLU A 152 -5.46 -17.05 38.92
N SER A 153 -5.06 -18.28 39.29
CA SER A 153 -4.32 -19.17 38.39
C SER A 153 -5.19 -19.90 37.36
N SER A 154 -6.46 -20.19 37.67
CA SER A 154 -7.35 -20.94 36.77
C SER A 154 -8.16 -20.05 35.82
N LEU A 155 -8.49 -18.82 36.21
CA LEU A 155 -9.35 -17.95 35.39
C LEU A 155 -8.65 -16.64 35.03
N VAL A 156 -8.18 -15.87 36.02
CA VAL A 156 -7.71 -14.49 35.77
C VAL A 156 -6.47 -14.48 34.87
N ALA A 157 -5.46 -15.31 35.18
CA ALA A 157 -4.23 -15.34 34.38
C ALA A 157 -4.48 -15.84 32.94
N PRO A 158 -5.21 -16.94 32.69
CA PRO A 158 -5.57 -17.36 31.33
C PRO A 158 -6.35 -16.32 30.52
N PHE A 159 -7.32 -15.62 31.13
CA PHE A 159 -8.07 -14.57 30.44
C PHE A 159 -7.19 -13.35 30.11
N ALA A 160 -6.30 -12.95 31.03
CA ALA A 160 -5.37 -11.86 30.79
C ALA A 160 -4.40 -12.19 29.64
N ASP A 161 -3.92 -13.44 29.60
CA ASP A 161 -3.09 -13.95 28.52
C ASP A 161 -3.81 -13.91 27.17
N LEU A 162 -5.01 -14.50 27.08
CA LEU A 162 -5.82 -14.51 25.86
C LEU A 162 -6.11 -13.08 25.36
N ARG A 163 -6.46 -12.16 26.27
CA ARG A 163 -6.68 -10.75 25.93
C ARG A 163 -5.43 -10.10 25.36
N ASN A 164 -4.27 -10.33 25.97
CA ASN A 164 -3.00 -9.77 25.50
C ASN A 164 -2.60 -10.35 24.13
N THR A 165 -2.84 -11.65 23.90
CA THR A 165 -2.64 -12.29 22.59
C THR A 165 -3.54 -11.65 21.52
N MET A 166 -4.83 -11.45 21.82
CA MET A 166 -5.75 -10.77 20.89
C MET A 166 -5.29 -9.34 20.56
N HIS A 167 -4.81 -8.60 21.55
CA HIS A 167 -4.33 -7.23 21.33
C HIS A 167 -3.09 -7.20 20.43
N ARG A 168 -2.12 -8.12 20.64
CA ARG A 168 -0.95 -8.25 19.77
C ARG A 168 -1.31 -8.64 18.34
N MET A 169 -2.27 -9.55 18.17
CA MET A 169 -2.77 -9.93 16.84
C MET A 169 -3.43 -8.74 16.13
N ALA A 170 -4.21 -7.92 16.85
CA ALA A 170 -4.80 -6.71 16.30
C ALA A 170 -3.75 -5.65 15.91
N GLU A 171 -2.61 -5.61 16.61
CA GLU A 171 -1.46 -4.76 16.27
C GLU A 171 -0.60 -5.30 15.11
N GLY A 172 -0.96 -6.47 14.55
CA GLY A 172 -0.33 -7.06 13.36
C GLY A 172 0.57 -8.27 13.64
N ASP A 173 0.77 -8.67 14.90
CA ASP A 173 1.52 -9.88 15.24
C ASP A 173 0.62 -11.12 15.25
N LEU A 174 0.34 -11.66 14.06
CA LEU A 174 -0.46 -12.88 13.88
C LEU A 174 0.26 -14.16 14.32
N THR A 175 1.54 -14.07 14.72
CA THR A 175 2.31 -15.20 15.25
C THR A 175 2.13 -15.39 16.75
N ALA A 176 1.54 -14.41 17.44
CA ALA A 176 1.23 -14.52 18.85
C ALA A 176 0.39 -15.78 19.12
N ARG A 177 0.70 -16.50 20.20
CA ARG A 177 -0.02 -17.69 20.63
C ARG A 177 -0.36 -17.54 22.12
N PRO A 178 -1.58 -17.92 22.54
CA PRO A 178 -1.90 -17.99 23.97
C PRO A 178 -1.14 -19.16 24.60
N ASN A 179 -0.83 -19.07 25.89
CA ASN A 179 -0.02 -20.03 26.64
C ASN A 179 -0.70 -21.40 26.90
N GLY A 180 -1.93 -21.59 26.41
CA GLY A 180 -2.66 -22.87 26.50
C GLY A 180 -3.09 -23.27 27.92
N GLN A 181 -3.07 -22.34 28.87
CA GLN A 181 -3.48 -22.58 30.26
C GLN A 181 -4.97 -22.28 30.49
N GLY A 182 -5.53 -22.81 31.57
CA GLY A 182 -6.93 -22.57 31.97
C GLY A 182 -7.89 -23.72 31.63
N PRO A 183 -9.18 -23.57 31.96
CA PRO A 183 -10.27 -24.48 31.61
C PRO A 183 -10.35 -24.78 30.11
N GLN A 184 -11.02 -25.89 29.78
CA GLN A 184 -11.14 -26.36 28.41
C GLN A 184 -11.73 -25.30 27.48
N GLU A 185 -12.75 -24.59 27.95
CA GLU A 185 -13.47 -23.57 27.18
C GLU A 185 -12.55 -22.40 26.79
N ILE A 186 -11.66 -21.97 27.69
CA ILE A 186 -10.69 -20.90 27.38
C ILE A 186 -9.65 -21.39 26.36
N ARG A 187 -9.21 -22.64 26.50
CA ARG A 187 -8.27 -23.23 25.54
C ARG A 187 -8.88 -23.39 24.15
N GLU A 188 -10.15 -23.75 24.05
CA GLU A 188 -10.89 -23.85 22.78
C GLU A 188 -11.02 -22.47 22.09
N ILE A 189 -11.29 -21.41 22.86
CA ILE A 189 -11.27 -20.04 22.31
C ILE A 189 -9.87 -19.68 21.83
N GLY A 190 -8.84 -20.02 22.61
CA GLY A 190 -7.45 -19.82 22.25
C GLY A 190 -7.06 -20.54 20.96
N SER A 191 -7.48 -21.79 20.76
CA SER A 191 -7.22 -22.55 19.53
C SER A 191 -7.96 -21.97 18.33
N GLY A 192 -9.24 -21.60 18.49
CA GLY A 192 -9.99 -20.96 17.41
C GLY A 192 -9.38 -19.62 16.96
N LEU A 193 -8.82 -18.85 17.90
CA LEU A 193 -8.09 -17.63 17.60
C LEU A 193 -6.82 -17.92 16.76
N VAL A 194 -6.09 -18.99 17.10
CA VAL A 194 -4.91 -19.42 16.37
C VAL A 194 -5.26 -19.87 14.95
N GLU A 195 -6.31 -20.67 14.78
CA GLU A 195 -6.79 -21.11 13.46
C GLU A 195 -7.20 -19.92 12.59
N MET A 196 -7.89 -18.92 13.17
CA MET A 196 -8.26 -17.70 12.45
C MET A 196 -7.03 -16.87 12.05
N ALA A 197 -6.03 -16.74 12.93
CA ALA A 197 -4.79 -16.03 12.63
C ALA A 197 -4.02 -16.72 11.49
N GLU A 198 -3.95 -18.05 11.49
CA GLU A 198 -3.32 -18.83 10.41
C GLU A 198 -4.07 -18.71 9.08
N ALA A 199 -5.40 -18.72 9.11
CA ALA A 199 -6.22 -18.48 7.93
C ALA A 199 -6.00 -17.06 7.36
N LEU A 200 -5.89 -16.05 8.22
CA LEU A 200 -5.60 -14.67 7.83
C LEU A 200 -4.21 -14.51 7.20
N VAL A 201 -3.17 -15.13 7.78
CA VAL A 201 -1.81 -15.12 7.20
C VAL A 201 -1.85 -15.73 5.80
N LYS A 202 -2.51 -16.88 5.64
CA LYS A 202 -2.63 -17.55 4.35
C LYS A 202 -3.37 -16.70 3.30
N GLU A 203 -4.40 -15.96 3.72
CA GLU A 203 -5.12 -15.06 2.83
C GLU A 203 -4.29 -13.81 2.47
N GLN A 204 -3.52 -13.24 3.41
CA GLN A 204 -2.58 -12.16 3.10
C GLN A 204 -1.54 -12.59 2.08
N GLU A 205 -0.92 -13.77 2.26
CA GLU A 205 0.02 -14.31 1.28
C GLU A 205 -0.62 -14.48 -0.11
N ARG A 206 -1.87 -14.94 -0.15
CA ARG A 206 -2.62 -15.09 -1.41
C ARG A 206 -2.90 -13.74 -2.06
N LEU A 207 -3.29 -12.73 -1.29
CA LEU A 207 -3.54 -11.37 -1.79
C LEU A 207 -2.26 -10.73 -2.31
N SER A 208 -1.17 -10.79 -1.56
CA SER A 208 0.13 -10.24 -2.00
C SER A 208 0.64 -10.93 -3.26
N ARG A 209 0.41 -12.24 -3.43
CA ARG A 209 0.73 -12.93 -4.69
C ARG A 209 -0.10 -12.37 -5.87
N ARG A 210 -1.41 -12.21 -5.71
CA ARG A 210 -2.27 -11.65 -6.76
C ARG A 210 -1.92 -10.20 -7.09
N GLU A 211 -1.59 -9.40 -6.08
CA GLU A 211 -1.16 -8.02 -6.27
C GLU A 211 0.14 -7.95 -7.08
N SER A 212 1.13 -8.79 -6.74
CA SER A 212 2.37 -8.89 -7.50
C SER A 212 2.16 -9.37 -8.95
N GLU A 213 1.27 -10.34 -9.16
CA GLU A 213 0.86 -10.78 -10.51
C GLU A 213 0.23 -9.64 -11.30
N HIS A 214 -0.69 -8.89 -10.70
CA HIS A 214 -1.35 -7.75 -11.34
C HIS A 214 -0.39 -6.59 -11.64
N GLU A 215 0.55 -6.28 -10.75
CA GLU A 215 1.58 -5.27 -11.00
C GLU A 215 2.49 -5.68 -12.15
N HIS A 216 2.85 -6.95 -12.23
CA HIS A 216 3.64 -7.50 -13.33
C HIS A 216 2.88 -7.39 -14.68
N ASP A 217 1.61 -7.78 -14.71
CA ASP A 217 0.77 -7.68 -15.91
C ASP A 217 0.53 -6.23 -16.34
N ALA A 218 0.31 -5.32 -15.38
CA ALA A 218 0.17 -3.88 -15.64
C ALA A 218 1.48 -3.25 -16.13
N GLY A 219 2.64 -3.75 -15.70
CA GLY A 219 3.95 -3.41 -16.27
C GLY A 219 4.05 -3.82 -17.74
N ARG A 220 3.68 -5.06 -18.05
CA ARG A 220 3.69 -5.61 -19.43
C ARG A 220 2.79 -4.83 -20.39
N LEU A 221 1.56 -4.50 -19.96
CA LEU A 221 0.62 -3.72 -20.77
C LEU A 221 1.16 -2.32 -21.06
N ARG A 222 1.82 -1.66 -20.09
CA ARG A 222 2.44 -0.34 -20.30
C ARG A 222 3.55 -0.39 -21.34
N GLU A 223 4.36 -1.43 -21.34
CA GLU A 223 5.44 -1.61 -22.31
C GLU A 223 4.88 -1.83 -23.72
N ILE A 224 3.90 -2.71 -23.87
CA ILE A 224 3.21 -2.95 -25.16
C ILE A 224 2.55 -1.67 -25.68
N LEU A 225 1.83 -0.93 -24.82
CA LEU A 225 1.15 0.30 -25.22
C LEU A 225 2.14 1.42 -25.58
N GLY A 226 3.30 1.48 -24.92
CA GLY A 226 4.38 2.39 -25.30
C GLY A 226 4.88 2.10 -26.72
N LEU A 227 5.15 0.83 -27.02
CA LEU A 227 5.60 0.39 -28.35
C LEU A 227 4.56 0.64 -29.44
N ALA A 228 3.29 0.33 -29.15
CA ALA A 228 2.20 0.60 -30.08
C ALA A 228 2.07 2.09 -30.41
N ARG A 229 2.26 2.97 -29.43
CA ARG A 229 2.19 4.42 -29.60
C ARG A 229 3.32 4.96 -30.47
N ASP A 230 4.54 4.47 -30.29
CA ASP A 230 5.69 4.89 -31.09
C ASP A 230 5.52 4.47 -32.56
N LEU A 231 4.95 3.28 -32.80
CA LEU A 231 4.69 2.77 -34.14
C LEU A 231 3.51 3.48 -34.84
N ALA A 232 2.43 3.77 -34.12
CA ALA A 232 1.20 4.33 -34.70
C ALA A 232 1.36 5.75 -35.27
N GLY A 233 2.34 6.52 -34.78
CA GLY A 233 2.62 7.88 -35.29
C GLY A 233 3.51 7.91 -36.52
N THR A 234 4.06 6.78 -36.94
CA THR A 234 5.06 6.70 -38.00
C THR A 234 4.39 6.32 -39.32
N LEU A 235 4.50 7.17 -40.35
CA LEU A 235 3.94 6.93 -41.69
C LEU A 235 4.99 6.41 -42.69
N CYS A 236 6.19 6.07 -42.21
CA CYS A 236 7.25 5.51 -43.04
C CYS A 236 7.47 4.03 -42.71
N VAL A 237 7.23 3.16 -43.69
CA VAL A 237 7.38 1.70 -43.55
C VAL A 237 8.79 1.29 -43.12
N ARG A 238 9.82 2.00 -43.61
CA ARG A 238 11.22 1.74 -43.23
C ARG A 238 11.49 2.06 -41.77
N THR A 239 11.02 3.21 -41.29
CA THR A 239 11.19 3.61 -39.88
C THR A 239 10.43 2.66 -38.95
N ILE A 240 9.24 2.20 -39.36
CA ILE A 240 8.50 1.15 -38.63
C ILE A 240 9.35 -0.13 -38.53
N ALA A 241 9.95 -0.59 -39.63
CA ALA A 241 10.79 -1.79 -39.64
C ALA A 241 12.02 -1.65 -38.74
N GLU A 242 12.67 -0.49 -38.72
CA GLU A 242 13.81 -0.19 -37.83
C GLU A 242 13.40 -0.24 -36.35
N SER A 243 12.32 0.46 -35.99
CA SER A 243 11.81 0.47 -34.61
C SER A 243 11.35 -0.92 -34.15
N LEU A 244 10.73 -1.68 -35.05
CA LEU A 244 10.30 -3.05 -34.83
C LEU A 244 11.48 -3.98 -34.56
N ALA A 245 12.51 -3.93 -35.42
CA ALA A 245 13.72 -4.74 -35.29
C ALA A 245 14.47 -4.43 -34.00
N ALA A 246 14.65 -3.15 -33.68
CA ALA A 246 15.31 -2.72 -32.44
C ALA A 246 14.55 -3.21 -31.20
N THR A 247 13.22 -3.23 -31.25
CA THR A 247 12.38 -3.67 -30.13
C THR A 247 12.39 -5.18 -29.97
N ALA A 248 12.19 -5.93 -31.06
CA ALA A 248 12.27 -7.38 -31.06
C ALA A 248 13.66 -7.88 -30.59
N GLY A 249 14.72 -7.19 -31.02
CA GLY A 249 16.10 -7.45 -30.60
C GLY A 249 16.29 -7.37 -29.09
N ARG A 250 15.79 -6.31 -28.45
CA ARG A 250 15.85 -6.15 -26.99
C ARG A 250 15.00 -7.17 -26.24
N ALA A 251 13.82 -7.50 -26.77
CA ALA A 251 12.89 -8.42 -26.12
C ALA A 251 13.40 -9.87 -26.12
N CYS A 252 14.03 -10.30 -27.21
CA CYS A 252 14.44 -11.69 -27.40
C CYS A 252 15.94 -11.95 -27.26
N ARG A 253 16.75 -10.91 -27.01
CA ARG A 253 18.23 -11.00 -26.93
C ARG A 253 18.80 -11.83 -28.08
N CYS A 254 18.62 -11.31 -29.30
CA CYS A 254 19.10 -11.95 -30.51
C CYS A 254 20.20 -11.12 -31.18
N ASP A 255 21.05 -11.82 -31.93
CA ASP A 255 22.20 -11.23 -32.62
C ASP A 255 21.80 -10.47 -33.89
N GLN A 256 20.67 -10.82 -34.48
CA GLN A 256 20.18 -10.21 -35.72
C GLN A 256 18.66 -10.26 -35.78
N VAL A 257 18.07 -9.16 -36.26
CA VAL A 257 16.65 -9.07 -36.59
C VAL A 257 16.51 -8.58 -38.03
N LEU A 258 15.79 -9.35 -38.82
CA LEU A 258 15.43 -9.07 -40.20
C LEU A 258 13.92 -8.79 -40.27
N VAL A 259 13.55 -7.77 -41.03
CA VAL A 259 12.14 -7.48 -41.32
C VAL A 259 11.91 -7.71 -42.80
N TRP A 260 11.06 -8.67 -43.10
CA TRP A 260 10.66 -9.06 -44.44
C TRP A 260 9.28 -8.51 -44.74
N LEU A 261 9.08 -7.98 -45.94
CA LEU A 261 7.75 -7.60 -46.42
C LEU A 261 7.32 -8.49 -47.56
N LEU A 262 6.05 -8.87 -47.54
CA LEU A 262 5.44 -9.62 -48.62
C LEU A 262 5.05 -8.63 -49.73
N ASP A 263 5.52 -8.93 -50.93
CA ASP A 263 5.13 -8.26 -52.17
C ASP A 263 3.96 -9.00 -52.84
N ASP A 264 3.27 -8.34 -53.77
CA ASP A 264 2.09 -8.87 -54.48
C ASP A 264 2.41 -10.17 -55.26
N GLY A 265 3.69 -10.41 -55.56
CA GLY A 265 4.22 -11.62 -56.21
C GLY A 265 4.38 -12.85 -55.31
N SER A 266 3.86 -12.86 -54.07
CA SER A 266 4.06 -13.96 -53.09
C SER A 266 5.53 -14.22 -52.72
N THR A 267 6.36 -13.18 -52.80
CA THR A 267 7.77 -13.19 -52.43
C THR A 267 8.02 -12.22 -51.30
N LEU A 268 8.82 -12.65 -50.33
CA LEU A 268 9.27 -11.85 -49.21
C LEU A 268 10.60 -11.19 -49.55
N THR A 269 10.66 -9.87 -49.46
CA THR A 269 11.88 -9.07 -49.65
C THR A 269 12.33 -8.50 -48.32
N ALA A 270 13.63 -8.57 -48.05
CA ALA A 270 14.21 -8.02 -46.83
C ALA A 270 14.20 -6.49 -46.91
N LEU A 271 13.42 -5.85 -46.03
CA LEU A 271 13.35 -4.40 -45.93
C LEU A 271 14.42 -3.84 -44.99
N HIS A 272 14.69 -4.54 -43.89
CA HIS A 272 15.60 -4.09 -42.85
C HIS A 272 16.42 -5.24 -42.27
N ASP A 273 17.66 -4.92 -41.89
CA ASP A 273 18.60 -5.80 -41.20
C ASP A 273 19.28 -5.01 -40.08
N SER A 274 19.11 -5.45 -38.84
CA SER A 274 19.65 -4.78 -37.65
C SER A 274 21.18 -4.76 -37.59
N ARG A 275 21.89 -5.57 -38.40
CA ARG A 275 23.36 -5.54 -38.50
C ARG A 275 23.87 -4.46 -39.46
N LEU A 276 23.01 -3.90 -40.31
CA LEU A 276 23.38 -2.86 -41.25
C LEU A 276 23.16 -1.45 -40.66
N PRO A 277 23.89 -0.43 -41.11
CA PRO A 277 23.63 0.96 -40.72
C PRO A 277 22.19 1.38 -41.06
N PRO A 278 21.54 2.23 -40.25
CA PRO A 278 20.20 2.76 -40.53
C PRO A 278 20.10 3.34 -41.95
N GLY A 279 18.97 3.12 -42.62
CA GLY A 279 18.78 3.53 -44.02
C GLY A 279 19.42 2.64 -45.09
N SER A 280 20.21 1.62 -44.73
CA SER A 280 20.76 0.65 -45.69
C SER A 280 19.70 -0.32 -46.20
N THR A 281 19.82 -0.78 -47.44
CA THR A 281 18.98 -1.83 -48.01
C THR A 281 19.70 -3.17 -47.94
N PRO A 282 19.11 -4.21 -47.32
CA PRO A 282 19.72 -5.54 -47.26
C PRO A 282 19.86 -6.16 -48.65
N SER A 283 21.03 -6.73 -48.95
CA SER A 283 21.29 -7.46 -50.19
C SER A 283 21.04 -8.97 -49.99
N LEU A 284 19.83 -9.33 -49.56
CA LEU A 284 19.42 -10.71 -49.29
C LEU A 284 18.53 -11.24 -50.42
N ALA A 285 18.64 -12.55 -50.70
CA ALA A 285 17.81 -13.20 -51.72
C ALA A 285 16.32 -13.20 -51.28
N PRO A 286 15.37 -12.91 -52.18
CA PRO A 286 13.95 -13.01 -51.86
C PRO A 286 13.56 -14.42 -51.44
N VAL A 287 12.68 -14.53 -50.45
CA VAL A 287 12.19 -15.81 -49.93
C VAL A 287 10.78 -16.08 -50.47
N THR A 288 10.52 -17.30 -50.91
CA THR A 288 9.18 -17.72 -51.37
C THR A 288 8.35 -18.27 -50.22
N LEU A 289 7.02 -18.17 -50.31
CA LEU A 289 6.11 -18.75 -49.32
C LEU A 289 6.37 -20.27 -49.16
N GLY A 290 6.48 -20.70 -47.90
CA GLY A 290 6.83 -22.08 -47.53
C GLY A 290 8.33 -22.43 -47.56
N GLY A 291 9.20 -21.52 -48.01
CA GLY A 291 10.66 -21.70 -48.00
C GLY A 291 11.31 -21.20 -46.70
N GLY A 292 12.14 -22.03 -46.08
CA GLY A 292 12.83 -21.67 -44.83
C GLY A 292 11.88 -21.40 -43.66
N VAL A 293 12.39 -20.84 -42.56
CA VAL A 293 11.56 -20.48 -41.39
C VAL A 293 10.62 -19.30 -41.68
N VAL A 294 11.12 -18.30 -42.43
CA VAL A 294 10.38 -17.08 -42.78
C VAL A 294 9.21 -17.38 -43.71
N GLY A 295 9.45 -18.14 -44.78
CA GLY A 295 8.41 -18.50 -45.74
C GLY A 295 7.37 -19.43 -45.12
N GLU A 296 7.77 -20.33 -44.21
CA GLU A 296 6.83 -21.18 -43.47
C GLU A 296 5.93 -20.35 -42.55
N ALA A 297 6.50 -19.42 -41.78
CA ALA A 297 5.73 -18.51 -40.92
C ALA A 297 4.74 -17.66 -41.74
N ALA A 298 5.15 -17.18 -42.92
CA ALA A 298 4.29 -16.42 -43.80
C ALA A 298 3.16 -17.26 -44.42
N ARG A 299 3.41 -18.52 -44.79
CA ARG A 299 2.39 -19.40 -45.37
C ARG A 299 1.36 -19.83 -44.34
N ASP A 300 1.82 -20.20 -43.14
CA ASP A 300 0.99 -20.80 -42.11
C ASP A 300 0.38 -19.75 -41.15
N ALA A 301 0.77 -18.46 -41.30
CA ALA A 301 0.34 -17.34 -40.46
C ALA A 301 0.50 -17.61 -38.95
N ARG A 302 1.59 -18.29 -38.58
CA ARG A 302 1.94 -18.62 -37.20
C ARG A 302 3.42 -18.41 -36.93
N ILE A 303 3.77 -18.30 -35.66
CA ILE A 303 5.18 -18.24 -35.25
C ILE A 303 5.84 -19.59 -35.54
N VAL A 304 7.01 -19.54 -36.18
CA VAL A 304 7.84 -20.71 -36.48
C VAL A 304 9.18 -20.54 -35.77
N SER A 305 9.60 -21.55 -35.03
CA SER A 305 10.92 -21.60 -34.39
C SER A 305 11.69 -22.81 -34.89
N ARG A 306 12.98 -22.64 -35.17
CA ARG A 306 13.89 -23.70 -35.60
C ARG A 306 15.24 -23.52 -34.94
N ILE A 307 15.86 -24.64 -34.56
CA ILE A 307 17.24 -24.64 -34.08
C ILE A 307 18.15 -24.67 -35.30
N GLU A 308 19.05 -23.71 -35.40
CA GLU A 308 20.08 -23.58 -36.43
C GLU A 308 21.48 -23.62 -35.80
N ASP A 309 22.53 -23.71 -36.64
CA ASP A 309 23.92 -23.86 -36.17
C ASP A 309 24.41 -22.66 -35.32
N GLU A 310 23.82 -21.47 -35.51
CA GLU A 310 24.14 -20.24 -34.79
C GLU A 310 23.13 -19.88 -33.68
N GLY A 311 22.21 -20.78 -33.31
CA GLY A 311 21.24 -20.57 -32.23
C GLY A 311 19.79 -20.84 -32.66
N VAL A 312 18.82 -20.26 -31.96
CA VAL A 312 17.39 -20.40 -32.34
C VAL A 312 17.02 -19.31 -33.34
N ALA A 313 16.50 -19.72 -34.50
CA ALA A 313 15.82 -18.85 -35.46
C ALA A 313 14.32 -18.79 -35.13
N LEU A 314 13.76 -17.59 -35.08
CA LEU A 314 12.35 -17.35 -34.76
C LEU A 314 11.74 -16.42 -35.81
N ALA A 315 10.69 -16.88 -36.48
CA ALA A 315 9.95 -16.13 -37.48
C ALA A 315 8.53 -15.82 -36.97
N VAL A 316 8.21 -14.53 -36.87
CA VAL A 316 6.93 -14.00 -36.37
C VAL A 316 6.20 -13.29 -37.52
N PRO A 317 5.02 -13.77 -37.95
CA PRO A 317 4.30 -13.17 -39.06
C PRO A 317 3.67 -11.83 -38.67
N LEU A 318 3.73 -10.87 -39.59
CA LEU A 318 3.00 -9.61 -39.52
C LEU A 318 1.65 -9.80 -40.21
N VAL A 319 0.56 -9.85 -39.44
CA VAL A 319 -0.79 -10.10 -39.96
C VAL A 319 -1.65 -8.85 -39.82
N ALA A 320 -2.14 -8.33 -40.94
CA ALA A 320 -3.08 -7.20 -40.99
C ALA A 320 -4.27 -7.59 -41.86
N GLY A 321 -5.50 -7.30 -41.40
CA GLY A 321 -6.72 -7.57 -42.19
C GLY A 321 -6.92 -9.05 -42.58
N GLY A 322 -6.37 -10.00 -41.81
CA GLY A 322 -6.45 -11.44 -42.10
C GLY A 322 -5.47 -11.95 -43.17
N ARG A 323 -4.53 -11.11 -43.64
CA ARG A 323 -3.46 -11.49 -44.56
C ARG A 323 -2.08 -11.26 -43.92
N VAL A 324 -1.11 -12.08 -44.28
CA VAL A 324 0.30 -11.83 -43.91
C VAL A 324 0.85 -10.76 -44.83
N ILE A 325 1.38 -9.68 -44.25
CA ILE A 325 1.99 -8.56 -45.00
C ILE A 325 3.52 -8.55 -44.90
N GLY A 326 4.08 -9.37 -44.01
CA GLY A 326 5.51 -9.47 -43.78
C GLY A 326 5.84 -10.47 -42.66
N VAL A 327 7.12 -10.60 -42.33
CA VAL A 327 7.62 -11.48 -41.27
C VAL A 327 8.80 -10.80 -40.59
N ILE A 328 8.84 -10.88 -39.26
CA ILE A 328 10.03 -10.56 -38.48
C ILE A 328 10.80 -11.86 -38.27
N GLU A 329 12.05 -11.91 -38.67
CA GLU A 329 12.95 -13.02 -38.41
C GLU A 329 14.00 -12.58 -37.40
N MET A 330 14.17 -13.36 -36.34
CA MET A 330 15.19 -13.17 -35.32
C MET A 330 16.13 -14.37 -35.39
N LEU A 331 17.44 -14.10 -35.45
CA LEU A 331 18.49 -15.09 -35.57
C LEU A 331 19.44 -14.98 -34.37
N GLY A 332 19.96 -16.11 -33.90
CA GLY A 332 20.83 -16.16 -32.73
C GLY A 332 20.11 -15.75 -31.44
N CYS A 333 18.83 -16.12 -31.28
CA CYS A 333 18.17 -15.97 -29.98
C CYS A 333 18.83 -16.90 -28.94
N ASP A 334 19.04 -16.39 -27.72
CA ASP A 334 19.34 -17.22 -26.55
C ASP A 334 18.24 -18.29 -26.33
N GLU A 335 18.57 -19.36 -25.59
CA GLU A 335 17.74 -20.54 -25.25
C GLU A 335 16.20 -20.31 -25.27
N ALA A 336 15.45 -21.28 -25.80
CA ALA A 336 13.98 -21.32 -25.97
C ALA A 336 13.20 -20.08 -25.45
N VAL A 337 12.85 -19.18 -26.38
CA VAL A 337 12.07 -17.95 -26.11
C VAL A 337 10.85 -18.29 -25.23
N GLY A 338 10.88 -17.79 -23.99
CA GLY A 338 9.86 -18.08 -23.00
C GLY A 338 8.45 -17.59 -23.42
N PRO A 339 7.38 -18.16 -22.84
CA PRO A 339 6.00 -17.84 -23.21
C PRO A 339 5.66 -16.35 -23.05
N THR A 340 6.29 -15.66 -22.10
CA THR A 340 6.14 -14.22 -21.89
C THR A 340 6.66 -13.39 -23.06
N ALA A 341 7.86 -13.73 -23.55
CA ALA A 341 8.47 -13.05 -24.70
C ALA A 341 7.69 -13.35 -25.99
N MET A 342 7.18 -14.58 -26.13
CA MET A 342 6.34 -14.97 -27.27
C MET A 342 5.06 -14.12 -27.35
N ALA A 343 4.32 -13.98 -26.24
CA ALA A 343 3.11 -13.15 -26.20
C ALA A 343 3.42 -11.65 -26.46
N MET A 344 4.59 -11.17 -26.03
CA MET A 344 5.03 -9.81 -26.32
C MET A 344 5.34 -9.62 -27.81
N LEU A 345 6.01 -10.61 -28.44
CA LEU A 345 6.29 -10.62 -29.87
C LEU A 345 5.02 -10.67 -30.71
N GLU A 346 4.04 -11.50 -30.35
CA GLU A 346 2.73 -11.56 -31.03
C GLU A 346 2.04 -10.19 -30.98
N SER A 347 2.01 -9.57 -29.80
CA SER A 347 1.42 -8.24 -29.65
C SER A 347 2.20 -7.19 -30.45
N LEU A 348 3.53 -7.23 -30.43
CA LEU A 348 4.37 -6.31 -31.20
C LEU A 348 4.13 -6.47 -32.71
N ALA A 349 4.10 -7.71 -33.20
CA ALA A 349 3.82 -8.04 -34.59
C ALA A 349 2.43 -7.56 -35.03
N LEU A 350 1.41 -7.70 -34.18
CA LEU A 350 0.06 -7.20 -34.44
C LEU A 350 0.03 -5.67 -34.64
N HIS A 351 0.65 -4.92 -33.72
CA HIS A 351 0.68 -3.45 -33.81
C HIS A 351 1.54 -2.97 -34.98
N ALA A 352 2.70 -3.62 -35.20
CA ALA A 352 3.57 -3.30 -36.32
C ALA A 352 2.91 -3.59 -37.67
N ALA A 353 2.15 -4.70 -37.78
CA ALA A 353 1.41 -5.01 -38.98
C ALA A 353 0.37 -3.92 -39.31
N GLY A 354 -0.36 -3.45 -38.30
CA GLY A 354 -1.29 -2.33 -38.46
C GLY A 354 -0.59 -1.02 -38.89
N ALA A 355 0.56 -0.71 -38.30
CA ALA A 355 1.33 0.48 -38.67
C ALA A 355 1.87 0.42 -40.10
N VAL A 356 2.43 -0.73 -40.52
CA VAL A 356 2.91 -0.93 -41.91
C VAL A 356 1.77 -0.80 -42.91
N GLU A 357 0.60 -1.38 -42.61
CA GLU A 357 -0.57 -1.28 -43.47
C GLU A 357 -1.07 0.16 -43.58
N ASN A 358 -1.14 0.89 -42.45
CA ASN A 358 -1.52 2.29 -42.45
C ASN A 358 -0.55 3.17 -43.27
N ALA A 359 0.75 2.96 -43.14
CA ALA A 359 1.76 3.66 -43.93
C ALA A 359 1.59 3.36 -45.43
N ARG A 360 1.40 2.09 -45.82
CA ARG A 360 1.13 1.72 -47.22
C ARG A 360 -0.14 2.36 -47.77
N LEU A 361 -1.23 2.37 -47.00
CA LEU A 361 -2.49 3.01 -47.40
C LEU A 361 -2.35 4.53 -47.51
N HIS A 362 -1.55 5.14 -46.64
CA HIS A 362 -1.24 6.56 -46.70
C HIS A 362 -0.44 6.90 -47.96
N ASP A 363 0.63 6.15 -48.25
CA ASP A 363 1.44 6.31 -49.47
C ASP A 363 0.57 6.13 -50.73
N GLN A 364 -0.30 5.11 -50.76
CA GLN A 364 -1.24 4.92 -51.87
C GLN A 364 -2.24 6.07 -52.00
N ALA A 365 -2.76 6.60 -50.89
CA ALA A 365 -3.65 7.75 -50.92
C ALA A 365 -2.93 9.02 -51.42
N GLU A 366 -1.67 9.22 -51.04
CA GLU A 366 -0.83 10.30 -51.55
C GLU A 366 -0.48 10.14 -53.03
N GLU A 367 -0.17 8.92 -53.49
CA GLU A 367 0.09 8.59 -54.90
C GLU A 367 -1.14 8.83 -55.79
N LEU A 368 -2.34 8.54 -55.27
CA LEU A 368 -3.60 8.79 -55.97
C LEU A 368 -3.97 10.28 -56.05
N SER A 369 -3.37 11.14 -55.22
CA SER A 369 -3.57 12.59 -55.29
C SER A 369 -2.64 13.22 -56.34
N GLN A 370 -3.05 13.18 -57.60
CA GLN A 370 -2.29 13.77 -58.73
C GLN A 370 -2.48 15.29 -58.86
N LEU A 371 -3.40 15.87 -58.09
CA LEU A 371 -3.77 17.28 -58.16
C LEU A 371 -3.20 18.07 -56.97
N ASP A 372 -2.90 19.33 -57.22
CA ASP A 372 -2.61 20.33 -56.19
C ASP A 372 -3.92 20.82 -55.57
N GLY A 373 -4.02 20.73 -54.24
CA GLY A 373 -5.26 21.03 -53.50
C GLY A 373 -5.69 22.50 -53.52
N LEU A 374 -4.79 23.42 -53.86
CA LEU A 374 -5.12 24.85 -53.94
C LEU A 374 -5.59 25.24 -55.34
N THR A 375 -4.84 24.83 -56.37
CA THR A 375 -5.02 25.30 -57.76
C THR A 375 -5.82 24.34 -58.63
N GLY A 376 -5.96 23.07 -58.23
CA GLY A 376 -6.59 22.03 -59.05
C GLY A 376 -5.75 21.60 -60.25
N LEU A 377 -4.53 22.10 -60.42
CA LEU A 377 -3.58 21.66 -61.45
C LEU A 377 -2.93 20.34 -61.06
N LEU A 378 -2.26 19.67 -62.00
CA LEU A 378 -1.44 18.51 -61.64
C LEU A 378 -0.24 18.95 -60.79
N ASN A 379 0.15 18.14 -59.82
CA ASN A 379 1.27 18.48 -58.94
C ASN A 379 2.63 18.11 -59.55
N ARG A 380 3.71 18.55 -58.91
CA ARG A 380 5.09 18.26 -59.32
C ARG A 380 5.38 16.77 -59.48
N ARG A 381 4.84 15.91 -58.61
CA ARG A 381 5.06 14.46 -58.70
C ARG A 381 4.49 13.89 -60.01
N ARG A 382 3.29 14.34 -60.39
CA ARG A 382 2.70 13.98 -61.68
C ARG A 382 3.50 14.55 -62.86
N LEU A 383 4.03 15.76 -62.73
CA LEU A 383 4.93 16.35 -63.72
C LEU A 383 6.17 15.49 -63.94
N ASP A 384 6.86 15.08 -62.87
CA ASP A 384 8.09 14.30 -62.97
C ASP A 384 7.85 12.99 -63.75
N ALA A 385 6.75 12.28 -63.44
CA ALA A 385 6.33 11.08 -64.15
C ALA A 385 5.97 11.34 -65.63
N ASP A 386 5.22 12.40 -65.92
CA ASP A 386 4.85 12.75 -67.29
C ASP A 386 6.06 13.24 -68.10
N LEU A 387 7.04 13.91 -67.49
CA LEU A 387 8.28 14.36 -68.12
C LEU A 387 9.15 13.20 -68.55
N GLU A 388 9.39 12.22 -67.67
CA GLU A 388 10.17 11.03 -68.00
C GLU A 388 9.55 10.29 -69.20
N LEU A 389 8.23 10.06 -69.12
CA LEU A 389 7.50 9.36 -70.16
C LEU A 389 7.53 10.10 -71.51
N GLU A 390 7.29 11.42 -71.50
CA GLU A 390 7.21 12.20 -72.74
C GLU A 390 8.58 12.49 -73.35
N CYS A 391 9.65 12.65 -72.55
CA CYS A 391 11.02 12.73 -73.05
C CYS A 391 11.41 11.45 -73.78
N ASP A 392 11.15 10.28 -73.18
CA ASP A 392 11.42 8.99 -73.81
C ASP A 392 10.65 8.82 -75.12
N ARG A 393 9.36 9.18 -75.13
CA ARG A 393 8.53 9.14 -76.34
C ARG A 393 9.03 10.11 -77.41
N SER A 394 9.40 11.32 -77.02
CA SER A 394 9.90 12.38 -77.91
C SER A 394 11.19 11.93 -78.62
N LEU A 395 12.19 11.46 -77.85
CA LEU A 395 13.46 10.97 -78.38
C LEU A 395 13.28 9.74 -79.28
N ARG A 396 12.41 8.80 -78.87
CA ARG A 396 12.17 7.57 -79.63
C ARG A 396 11.48 7.80 -80.97
N TYR A 397 10.53 8.72 -81.02
CA TYR A 397 9.69 8.96 -82.20
C TYR A 397 10.06 10.23 -82.97
N GLY A 398 11.11 10.94 -82.55
CA GLY A 398 11.54 12.20 -83.17
C GLY A 398 10.47 13.30 -83.12
N ARG A 399 9.65 13.32 -82.06
CA ARG A 399 8.58 14.32 -81.91
C ARG A 399 9.09 15.50 -81.09
N PRO A 400 8.83 16.76 -81.47
CA PRO A 400 9.30 17.90 -80.70
C PRO A 400 8.59 17.97 -79.34
N LEU A 401 9.35 18.25 -78.30
CA LEU A 401 8.88 18.44 -76.93
C LEU A 401 9.52 19.70 -76.37
N ALA A 402 8.74 20.53 -75.69
CA ALA A 402 9.25 21.70 -75.00
C ALA A 402 8.65 21.81 -73.60
N PHE A 403 9.39 22.47 -72.73
CA PHE A 403 9.04 22.70 -71.34
C PHE A 403 9.11 24.19 -71.04
N ILE A 404 8.05 24.70 -70.42
CA ILE A 404 7.97 26.09 -69.97
C ILE A 404 7.90 26.07 -68.45
N LEU A 405 8.87 26.67 -67.80
CA LEU A 405 8.83 26.95 -66.36
C LEU A 405 8.51 28.43 -66.17
N LEU A 406 7.58 28.74 -65.29
CA LEU A 406 7.18 30.12 -65.02
C LEU A 406 7.06 30.39 -63.53
N ASP A 407 7.26 31.64 -63.16
CA ASP A 407 7.24 32.11 -61.78
C ASP A 407 6.56 33.46 -61.70
N LEU A 408 5.65 33.60 -60.73
CA LEU A 408 4.93 34.84 -60.49
C LEU A 408 5.87 35.91 -59.92
N ASP A 409 6.02 37.01 -60.66
CA ASP A 409 6.92 38.07 -60.28
C ASP A 409 6.45 38.75 -58.99
N HIS A 410 7.38 38.93 -58.04
CA HIS A 410 7.12 39.62 -56.77
C HIS A 410 5.99 39.00 -55.92
N PHE A 411 5.67 37.72 -56.09
CA PHE A 411 4.57 37.06 -55.37
C PHE A 411 4.74 37.10 -53.84
N LYS A 412 5.97 36.96 -53.34
CA LYS A 412 6.28 37.19 -51.91
C LYS A 412 5.85 38.58 -51.42
N GLN A 413 6.13 39.63 -52.21
CA GLN A 413 5.74 41.00 -51.84
C GLN A 413 4.21 41.15 -51.83
N LEU A 414 3.52 40.55 -52.79
CA LEU A 414 2.07 40.51 -52.83
C LEU A 414 1.49 39.83 -51.58
N ASN A 415 2.08 38.71 -51.14
CA ASN A 415 1.70 38.02 -49.91
C ASN A 415 1.98 38.86 -48.65
N ASP A 416 3.13 39.50 -48.59
CA ASP A 416 3.55 40.32 -47.44
C ASP A 416 2.61 41.53 -47.25
N GLU A 417 2.08 42.09 -48.34
CA GLU A 417 1.25 43.30 -48.32
C GLU A 417 -0.27 43.02 -48.25
N LEU A 418 -0.75 41.94 -48.88
CA LEU A 418 -2.19 41.62 -48.97
C LEU A 418 -2.60 40.36 -48.18
N GLY A 419 -1.63 39.66 -47.60
CA GLY A 419 -1.82 38.44 -46.83
C GLY A 419 -1.92 37.17 -47.70
N HIS A 420 -1.54 36.04 -47.11
CA HIS A 420 -1.47 34.74 -47.80
C HIS A 420 -2.81 34.29 -48.43
N GLN A 421 -3.95 34.61 -47.82
CA GLN A 421 -5.25 34.26 -48.40
C GLN A 421 -5.49 34.94 -49.75
N HIS A 422 -5.03 36.19 -49.90
CA HIS A 422 -5.16 36.91 -51.16
C HIS A 422 -4.20 36.36 -52.21
N GLY A 423 -2.97 36.00 -51.81
CA GLY A 423 -2.05 35.29 -52.70
C GLY A 423 -2.59 33.96 -53.20
N ASP A 424 -3.25 33.19 -52.33
CA ASP A 424 -3.93 31.95 -52.69
C ASP A 424 -5.05 32.16 -53.72
N ASP A 425 -5.82 33.24 -53.59
CA ASP A 425 -6.85 33.63 -54.56
C ASP A 425 -6.24 34.03 -55.92
N VAL A 426 -5.09 34.70 -55.91
CA VAL A 426 -4.33 35.03 -57.12
C VAL A 426 -3.79 33.77 -57.79
N LEU A 427 -3.21 32.84 -57.01
CA LEU A 427 -2.71 31.56 -57.52
C LEU A 427 -3.82 30.72 -58.18
N ARG A 428 -5.02 30.68 -57.58
CA ARG A 428 -6.18 30.01 -58.17
C ARG A 428 -6.57 30.61 -59.52
N GLN A 429 -6.63 31.94 -59.60
CA GLN A 429 -6.96 32.63 -60.86
C GLN A 429 -5.88 32.44 -61.93
N VAL A 430 -4.60 32.51 -61.55
CA VAL A 430 -3.47 32.25 -62.47
C VAL A 430 -3.53 30.83 -63.01
N ALA A 431 -3.79 29.85 -62.15
CA ALA A 431 -3.92 28.45 -62.54
C ALA A 431 -5.08 28.22 -63.52
N GLU A 432 -6.26 28.79 -63.24
CA GLU A 432 -7.43 28.73 -64.13
C GLU A 432 -7.13 29.36 -65.50
N LEU A 433 -6.49 30.53 -65.52
CA LEU A 433 -6.11 31.22 -66.75
C LEU A 433 -5.08 30.42 -67.55
N LEU A 434 -4.09 29.84 -66.88
CA LEU A 434 -3.04 29.03 -67.50
C LEU A 434 -3.64 27.75 -68.12
N ALA A 435 -4.48 27.04 -67.37
CA ALA A 435 -5.18 25.84 -67.85
C ALA A 435 -6.11 26.13 -69.04
N GLY A 436 -6.80 27.28 -69.04
CA GLY A 436 -7.67 27.69 -70.14
C GLY A 436 -6.93 28.17 -71.40
N ALA A 437 -5.65 28.55 -71.29
CA ALA A 437 -4.88 29.14 -72.38
C ALA A 437 -3.98 28.15 -73.14
N VAL A 438 -3.76 26.95 -72.60
CA VAL A 438 -3.00 25.86 -73.25
C VAL A 438 -3.91 24.97 -74.09
N ARG A 439 -3.34 24.17 -74.99
CA ARG A 439 -4.10 23.21 -75.80
C ARG A 439 -4.41 21.94 -74.99
N SER A 440 -5.38 21.15 -75.44
CA SER A 440 -5.71 19.86 -74.81
C SER A 440 -4.58 18.82 -74.85
N SER A 441 -3.60 18.98 -75.76
CA SER A 441 -2.41 18.14 -75.84
C SER A 441 -1.36 18.48 -74.78
N ASP A 442 -1.36 19.74 -74.35
CA ASP A 442 -0.40 20.28 -73.39
C ASP A 442 -0.92 20.07 -71.97
N THR A 443 -0.03 20.11 -71.00
CA THR A 443 -0.42 19.85 -69.61
C THR A 443 0.22 20.85 -68.68
N VAL A 444 -0.57 21.34 -67.72
CA VAL A 444 -0.16 22.38 -66.77
C VAL A 444 0.00 21.76 -65.40
N TYR A 445 1.08 22.15 -64.72
CA TYR A 445 1.46 21.63 -63.43
C TYR A 445 1.80 22.76 -62.46
N ARG A 446 1.55 22.54 -61.17
CA ARG A 446 2.14 23.34 -60.11
C ARG A 446 3.48 22.74 -59.73
N TYR A 447 4.56 23.48 -60.01
CA TYR A 447 5.94 23.04 -59.78
C TYR A 447 6.42 23.36 -58.36
N GLY A 448 6.01 24.53 -57.85
CA GLY A 448 6.41 25.02 -56.53
C GLY A 448 5.33 25.88 -55.87
N GLY A 449 5.73 26.70 -54.90
CA GLY A 449 4.81 27.59 -54.18
C GLY A 449 4.12 28.58 -55.12
N GLU A 450 4.93 29.31 -55.89
CA GLU A 450 4.53 30.33 -56.88
C GLU A 450 4.98 29.99 -58.31
N GLU A 451 5.55 28.80 -58.49
CA GLU A 451 6.09 28.29 -59.75
C GLU A 451 5.10 27.34 -60.41
N LEU A 452 4.85 27.56 -61.70
CA LEU A 452 4.01 26.71 -62.54
C LEU A 452 4.82 26.23 -63.74
N ALA A 453 4.39 25.12 -64.32
CA ALA A 453 5.04 24.52 -65.46
C ALA A 453 4.03 24.11 -66.53
N VAL A 454 4.46 24.17 -67.78
CA VAL A 454 3.70 23.68 -68.92
C VAL A 454 4.57 22.70 -69.71
N LEU A 455 4.09 21.48 -69.88
CA LEU A 455 4.66 20.50 -70.79
C LEU A 455 3.99 20.65 -72.15
N VAL A 456 4.72 21.15 -73.13
CA VAL A 456 4.23 21.44 -74.48
C VAL A 456 4.57 20.28 -75.39
N ARG A 457 3.54 19.49 -75.73
CA ARG A 457 3.72 18.29 -76.56
C ARG A 457 3.62 18.67 -78.02
N GLU A 458 4.47 18.07 -78.85
CA GLU A 458 4.55 18.37 -80.28
C GLU A 458 4.90 19.84 -80.56
N GLY A 459 5.63 20.48 -79.65
CA GLY A 459 6.02 21.89 -79.71
C GLY A 459 7.52 22.09 -79.90
N SER A 460 7.91 22.85 -80.93
CA SER A 460 9.28 23.36 -81.10
C SER A 460 9.57 24.50 -80.13
N ALA A 461 10.86 24.86 -79.99
CA ALA A 461 11.31 26.04 -79.25
C ALA A 461 10.52 27.30 -79.62
N ASP A 462 10.31 27.55 -80.91
CA ASP A 462 9.57 28.73 -81.40
C ASP A 462 8.11 28.70 -80.94
N SER A 463 7.42 27.57 -81.13
CA SER A 463 6.00 27.44 -80.75
C SER A 463 5.78 27.52 -79.24
N ALA A 464 6.73 27.00 -78.44
CA ALA A 464 6.69 27.10 -76.99
C ALA A 464 6.99 28.53 -76.51
N THR A 465 7.89 29.24 -77.20
CA THR A 465 8.17 30.66 -76.94
C THR A 465 6.97 31.54 -77.27
N GLU A 466 6.30 31.29 -78.41
CA GLU A 466 5.05 31.96 -78.77
C GLU A 466 3.94 31.73 -77.75
N LEU A 467 3.81 30.48 -77.25
CA LEU A 467 2.87 30.16 -76.18
C LEU A 467 3.22 30.92 -74.90
N ALA A 468 4.49 30.90 -74.47
CA ALA A 468 4.96 31.62 -73.29
C ALA A 468 4.68 33.14 -73.41
N GLU A 469 4.94 33.76 -74.56
CA GLU A 469 4.65 35.18 -74.80
C GLU A 469 3.16 35.50 -74.82
N ARG A 470 2.33 34.55 -75.28
CA ARG A 470 0.87 34.68 -75.18
C ARG A 470 0.42 34.64 -73.73
N LEU A 471 0.93 33.70 -72.94
CA LEU A 471 0.63 33.54 -71.52
C LEU A 471 1.09 34.77 -70.71
N ARG A 472 2.30 35.27 -70.98
CA ARG A 472 2.84 36.47 -70.36
C ARG A 472 1.94 37.69 -70.56
N ARG A 473 1.54 37.96 -71.81
CA ARG A 473 0.61 39.06 -72.14
C ARG A 473 -0.76 38.85 -71.51
N LEU A 474 -1.22 37.60 -71.43
CA LEU A 474 -2.50 37.26 -70.83
C LEU A 474 -2.50 37.56 -69.33
N PHE A 475 -1.43 37.22 -68.61
CA PHE A 475 -1.28 37.55 -67.19
C PHE A 475 -1.19 39.06 -67.00
N GLU A 476 -0.32 39.72 -67.77
CA GLU A 476 -0.18 41.17 -67.75
C GLU A 476 -1.53 41.88 -67.95
N THR A 477 -2.37 41.42 -68.88
CA THR A 477 -3.67 42.04 -69.20
C THR A 477 -4.79 41.70 -68.18
N ASN A 478 -4.86 40.47 -67.67
CA ASN A 478 -5.97 40.06 -66.78
C ASN A 478 -5.82 40.60 -65.35
N PHE A 479 -4.61 40.98 -64.94
CA PHE A 479 -4.33 41.45 -63.59
C PHE A 479 -4.03 42.96 -63.48
N VAL A 480 -4.14 43.74 -64.57
CA VAL A 480 -3.85 45.20 -64.61
C VAL A 480 -4.55 45.99 -63.50
N ASP A 481 -5.82 45.68 -63.21
CA ASP A 481 -6.67 46.44 -62.28
C ASP A 481 -7.09 45.64 -61.03
N ARG A 482 -6.47 44.47 -60.78
CA ARG A 482 -6.96 43.51 -59.78
C ARG A 482 -6.29 43.59 -58.41
N THR A 483 -5.18 44.31 -58.29
CA THR A 483 -4.52 44.50 -56.99
C THR A 483 -4.16 45.98 -56.78
N ALA A 484 -4.12 46.42 -55.52
CA ALA A 484 -3.66 47.76 -55.17
C ALA A 484 -2.16 47.99 -55.44
N LEU A 485 -1.43 46.95 -55.86
CA LEU A 485 0.03 46.89 -56.00
C LEU A 485 0.50 46.89 -57.46
N GLY A 486 -0.43 46.92 -58.41
CA GLY A 486 -0.16 46.88 -59.84
C GLY A 486 -0.45 45.50 -60.49
N PRO A 487 -0.08 45.33 -61.77
CA PRO A 487 -0.33 44.10 -62.51
C PRO A 487 0.46 42.91 -61.94
N VAL A 488 -0.20 41.76 -61.77
CA VAL A 488 0.49 40.48 -61.52
C VAL A 488 1.10 40.00 -62.84
N THR A 489 2.43 40.00 -62.91
CA THR A 489 3.19 39.50 -64.07
C THR A 489 3.88 38.19 -63.73
N ALA A 490 4.42 37.51 -64.75
CA ALA A 490 5.26 36.34 -64.56
C ALA A 490 6.45 36.38 -65.52
N SER A 491 7.54 35.77 -65.07
CA SER A 491 8.72 35.49 -65.89
C SER A 491 8.65 34.05 -66.37
N PHE A 492 9.12 33.79 -67.60
CA PHE A 492 9.02 32.48 -68.23
C PHE A 492 10.39 32.03 -68.78
N GLY A 493 10.79 30.82 -68.44
CA GLY A 493 11.92 30.10 -69.03
C GLY A 493 11.42 28.99 -69.94
N VAL A 494 11.85 29.01 -71.20
CA VAL A 494 11.46 28.01 -72.21
C VAL A 494 12.68 27.17 -72.57
N ALA A 495 12.51 25.86 -72.63
CA ALA A 495 13.51 24.95 -73.19
C ALA A 495 12.86 23.94 -74.12
N ALA A 496 13.53 23.61 -75.22
CA ALA A 496 13.13 22.52 -76.11
C ALA A 496 14.06 21.33 -75.89
N LEU A 497 13.50 20.12 -75.92
CA LEU A 497 14.27 18.89 -75.74
C LEU A 497 15.26 18.74 -76.90
N ALA A 498 16.54 18.60 -76.55
CA ALA A 498 17.61 18.31 -77.50
C ALA A 498 18.00 16.83 -77.46
N ASP A 499 18.67 16.37 -78.52
CA ASP A 499 19.14 14.99 -78.61
C ASP A 499 20.09 14.64 -77.46
N GLY A 500 19.82 13.51 -76.80
CA GLY A 500 20.63 13.00 -75.69
C GLY A 500 20.34 13.65 -74.33
N TRP A 501 19.36 14.53 -74.23
CA TRP A 501 18.95 15.11 -72.94
C TRP A 501 18.05 14.17 -72.15
N SER A 502 18.23 14.16 -70.82
CA SER A 502 17.28 13.59 -69.88
C SER A 502 16.17 14.59 -69.53
N ALA A 503 15.10 14.11 -68.88
CA ALA A 503 14.08 15.00 -68.31
C ALA A 503 14.68 16.05 -67.36
N SER A 504 15.69 15.68 -66.57
CA SER A 504 16.39 16.60 -65.68
C SER A 504 17.15 17.70 -66.44
N ASP A 505 17.76 17.37 -67.58
CA ASP A 505 18.48 18.37 -68.39
C ASP A 505 17.52 19.39 -69.00
N LEU A 506 16.35 18.94 -69.46
CA LEU A 506 15.30 19.81 -69.98
C LEU A 506 14.78 20.78 -68.93
N VAL A 507 14.52 20.30 -67.71
CA VAL A 507 14.09 21.14 -66.59
C VAL A 507 15.17 22.14 -66.19
N ALA A 508 16.43 21.70 -66.08
CA ALA A 508 17.56 22.56 -65.74
C ALA A 508 17.79 23.67 -66.79
N ALA A 509 17.60 23.36 -68.07
CA ALA A 509 17.69 24.35 -69.14
C ALA A 509 16.57 25.40 -69.05
N ALA A 510 15.33 24.99 -68.76
CA ALA A 510 14.21 25.91 -68.58
C ALA A 510 14.38 26.79 -67.32
N ASP A 511 14.87 26.22 -66.22
CA ASP A 511 15.17 26.97 -64.99
C ASP A 511 16.26 28.02 -65.22
N GLY A 512 17.35 27.65 -65.92
CA GLY A 512 18.39 28.59 -66.32
C GLY A 512 17.86 29.74 -67.18
N ALA A 513 16.94 29.44 -68.11
CA ALA A 513 16.27 30.48 -68.90
C ALA A 513 15.36 31.37 -68.04
N LEU A 514 14.57 30.80 -67.13
CA LEU A 514 13.71 31.54 -66.21
C LEU A 514 14.52 32.50 -65.33
N TYR A 515 15.68 32.05 -64.86
CA TYR A 515 16.60 32.89 -64.10
C TYR A 515 17.06 34.11 -64.91
N GLU A 516 17.41 33.94 -66.19
CA GLU A 516 17.78 35.05 -67.07
C GLU A 516 16.58 35.98 -67.36
N ALA A 517 15.36 35.44 -67.49
CA ALA A 517 14.14 36.25 -67.57
C ALA A 517 13.94 37.11 -66.31
N LYS A 518 14.15 36.56 -65.12
CA LYS A 518 14.07 37.32 -63.86
C LYS A 518 15.16 38.40 -63.76
N ARG A 519 16.39 38.10 -64.23
CA ARG A 519 17.52 39.04 -64.20
C ARG A 519 17.41 40.18 -65.20
N GLY A 520 16.85 39.92 -66.37
CA GLY A 520 16.72 40.93 -67.42
C GLY A 520 15.56 41.91 -67.23
N GLY A 521 14.87 41.88 -66.09
CA GLY A 521 13.84 42.87 -65.74
C GLY A 521 12.48 42.31 -65.39
N ARG A 522 12.31 40.97 -65.35
CA ARG A 522 11.03 40.27 -65.13
C ARG A 522 9.99 40.57 -66.22
N ASN A 523 8.79 39.99 -66.10
CA ASN A 523 7.72 40.11 -67.11
C ASN A 523 8.24 39.90 -68.54
N GLN A 524 9.00 38.83 -68.74
CA GLN A 524 9.59 38.49 -70.04
C GLN A 524 9.76 36.99 -70.21
N VAL A 525 9.93 36.57 -71.46
CA VAL A 525 10.23 35.19 -71.84
C VAL A 525 11.71 35.09 -72.24
N ALA A 526 12.40 34.11 -71.69
CA ALA A 526 13.75 33.75 -72.12
C ALA A 526 13.74 32.30 -72.65
N LEU A 527 14.41 32.10 -73.78
CA LEU A 527 14.63 30.78 -74.37
C LEU A 527 16.02 30.28 -73.95
N ALA A 528 16.11 29.04 -73.50
CA ALA A 528 17.37 28.38 -73.22
C ALA A 528 18.24 28.38 -74.48
N GLY A 529 19.46 28.91 -74.36
CA GLY A 529 20.41 28.94 -75.48
C GLY A 529 20.73 27.51 -75.93
N ALA A 530 20.81 27.29 -77.25
CA ALA A 530 21.27 26.02 -77.79
C ALA A 530 22.63 25.66 -77.15
N PRO A 531 22.86 24.39 -76.76
CA PRO A 531 24.12 24.01 -76.15
C PRO A 531 25.26 24.39 -77.10
N LEU A 532 26.24 25.15 -76.60
CA LEU A 532 27.53 25.28 -77.24
C LEU A 532 28.05 23.85 -77.42
N ALA A 533 28.10 23.37 -78.66
CA ALA A 533 28.75 22.13 -78.99
C ALA A 533 30.17 22.18 -78.40
N LEU A 534 30.42 21.36 -77.38
CA LEU A 534 31.74 21.18 -76.81
C LEU A 534 32.65 20.64 -77.94
N THR A 535 33.35 21.54 -78.62
CA THR A 535 34.47 21.16 -79.47
C THR A 535 35.51 20.55 -78.56
N ALA A 536 35.64 19.22 -78.64
CA ALA A 536 36.67 18.46 -77.96
C ALA A 536 38.04 19.09 -78.24
N SER A 537 38.67 19.62 -77.20
CA SER A 537 40.07 20.01 -77.22
C SER A 537 40.91 18.75 -77.09
N PRO A 538 41.92 18.50 -77.95
CA PRO A 538 42.67 17.26 -77.92
C PRO A 538 43.59 17.24 -76.70
N VAL A 539 43.44 16.19 -75.88
CA VAL A 539 44.36 15.84 -74.80
C VAL A 539 45.73 15.55 -75.41
N GLN A 540 46.74 16.36 -75.05
CA GLN A 540 48.14 16.02 -75.26
C GLN A 540 48.61 15.08 -74.15
N VAL A 541 49.29 14.02 -74.59
CA VAL A 541 49.86 12.88 -73.83
C VAL A 541 50.86 13.32 -72.77
#